data_AF-A0A520BBP5-F1
#
_entry.id   AF-A0A520BBP5-F1
#
_cell.length_a   1.000
_cell.length_b   1.000
_cell.length_c   1.000
_cell.angle_alpha   90.00
_cell.angle_beta   90.00
_cell.angle_gamma   90.00
#
_symmetry.space_group_name_H-M   'P 1'
#
loop_
_entity.id
_entity.type
_entity.pdbx_description
1 polymer ?
#
loop_
_entity_poly.entity_id
_entity_poly.type
_entity_poly.pdbx_seq_one_letter_code
_entity_poly.pdbx_strand_id
1 'polypeptide(L)' 'AYNRLRGNAVNGLAVVTIDRDSCSGCFNQIPPQRQLDIRQRKKVIVCEHCGRILVDEALTQELAEA' A
#
# COMPACT_ATOMS: atom_id res chain seq x y z
N ALA A 1 -5.61 13.34 6.64
CA ALA A 1 -5.81 11.87 6.65
C ALA A 1 -4.51 11.08 6.86
N TYR A 2 -3.45 11.35 6.07
CA TYR A 2 -2.14 10.68 6.19
C TYR A 2 -1.54 10.70 7.62
N ASN A 3 -1.47 11.87 8.26
CA ASN A 3 -0.90 12.00 9.61
C ASN A 3 -1.61 11.10 10.65
N ARG A 4 -2.92 10.90 10.48
CA ARG A 4 -3.70 9.99 11.33
C ARG A 4 -3.33 8.52 11.10
N LEU A 5 -3.18 8.10 9.83
CA LEU A 5 -2.72 6.74 9.51
C LEU A 5 -1.32 6.47 10.04
N ARG A 6 -0.44 7.49 9.98
CA ARG A 6 0.92 7.41 10.50
C ARG A 6 0.96 7.26 12.02
N GLY A 7 0.16 8.03 12.75
CA GLY A 7 0.07 7.95 14.21
C GLY A 7 -0.59 6.67 14.72
N ASN A 8 -1.52 6.10 13.96
CA ASN A 8 -2.21 4.86 14.34
C ASN A 8 -1.39 3.58 14.06
N ALA A 9 -0.37 3.67 13.20
CA ALA A 9 0.47 2.54 12.85
C ALA A 9 1.61 2.37 13.87
N VAL A 10 1.75 1.17 14.45
CA VAL A 10 2.81 0.85 15.43
C VAL A 10 4.22 1.10 14.90
N ASN A 11 4.42 0.89 13.60
CA ASN A 11 5.70 1.12 12.90
C ASN A 11 5.79 2.51 12.26
N GLY A 12 4.80 3.38 12.44
CA GLY A 12 4.79 4.72 11.85
C GLY A 12 4.71 4.74 10.32
N LEU A 13 4.27 3.65 9.67
CA LEU A 13 4.13 3.58 8.22
C LEU A 13 2.67 3.84 7.80
N ALA A 14 2.44 4.95 7.09
CA ALA A 14 1.13 5.28 6.52
C ALA A 14 0.94 4.81 5.07
N VAL A 15 2.05 4.62 4.36
CA VAL A 15 2.11 4.18 2.95
C VAL A 15 2.95 2.93 2.91
N VAL A 16 2.43 1.90 2.26
CA VAL A 16 3.02 0.56 2.21
C VAL A 16 2.84 -0.04 0.81
N THR A 17 3.78 -0.88 0.40
CA THR A 17 3.72 -1.56 -0.89
C THR A 17 2.93 -2.86 -0.80
N ILE A 18 2.57 -3.41 -1.96
CA ILE A 18 2.17 -4.81 -2.07
C ILE A 18 3.44 -5.66 -2.04
N ASP A 19 3.43 -6.71 -1.23
CA ASP A 19 4.47 -7.75 -1.21
C ASP A 19 3.79 -9.11 -1.33
N ARG A 20 4.14 -9.91 -2.35
CA ARG A 20 3.56 -11.24 -2.63
C ARG A 20 2.04 -11.25 -2.50
N ASP A 21 1.36 -10.40 -3.27
CA ASP A 21 -0.11 -10.26 -3.30
C ASP A 21 -0.74 -9.79 -1.97
N SER A 22 0.05 -9.37 -0.99
CA SER A 22 -0.40 -9.01 0.34
C SER A 22 0.01 -7.59 0.71
N CYS A 23 -0.71 -7.00 1.67
CA CYS A 23 -0.32 -5.70 2.23
C CYS A 23 0.94 -5.88 3.09
N SER A 24 2.08 -5.28 2.71
CA SER A 24 3.32 -5.34 3.51
C SER A 24 3.17 -4.77 4.94
N GLY A 25 2.07 -4.06 5.20
CA GLY A 25 1.78 -3.49 6.51
C GLY A 25 1.11 -4.42 7.51
N CYS A 26 0.16 -5.25 7.07
CA CYS A 26 -0.63 -6.13 7.93
C CYS A 26 -0.69 -7.59 7.44
N PHE A 27 0.03 -7.91 6.37
CA PHE A 27 0.19 -9.24 5.76
C PHE A 27 -1.11 -9.93 5.32
N ASN A 28 -2.21 -9.17 5.23
CA ASN A 28 -3.44 -9.70 4.66
C ASN A 28 -3.37 -9.70 3.14
N GLN A 29 -3.89 -10.78 2.56
CA GLN A 29 -3.98 -10.99 1.13
C GLN A 29 -4.92 -9.97 0.49
N ILE A 30 -4.49 -9.38 -0.62
CA ILE A 30 -5.25 -8.41 -1.38
C ILE A 30 -5.93 -9.14 -2.55
N PRO A 31 -7.25 -8.99 -2.75
CA PRO A 31 -7.94 -9.62 -3.88
C PRO A 31 -7.33 -9.21 -5.23
N PRO A 32 -7.29 -10.10 -6.24
CA PRO A 32 -6.63 -9.85 -7.52
C PRO A 32 -7.20 -8.63 -8.27
N GLN A 33 -8.51 -8.39 -8.15
CA GLN A 33 -9.15 -7.19 -8.71
C GLN A 33 -8.59 -5.89 -8.12
N ARG A 34 -8.34 -5.86 -6.81
CA ARG A 34 -7.74 -4.69 -6.16
C ARG A 34 -6.26 -4.52 -6.51
N GLN A 35 -5.52 -5.61 -6.69
CA GLN A 35 -4.14 -5.54 -7.15
C GLN A 35 -4.06 -4.87 -8.53
N LEU A 36 -4.98 -5.23 -9.44
CA LEU A 36 -5.08 -4.59 -10.76
C LEU A 36 -5.38 -3.09 -10.63
N ASP A 37 -6.33 -2.71 -9.77
CA ASP A 37 -6.65 -1.30 -9.51
C ASP A 37 -5.43 -0.52 -8.96
N ILE A 38 -4.62 -1.13 -8.10
CA ILE A 38 -3.39 -0.53 -7.54
C ILE A 38 -2.34 -0.35 -8.63
N ARG A 39 -2.11 -1.37 -9.47
CA ARG A 39 -1.19 -1.30 -10.62
C ARG A 39 -1.60 -0.26 -11.66
N GLN A 40 -2.90 0.01 -11.80
CA GLN A 40 -3.38 1.05 -12.71
C GLN A 40 -3.04 2.48 -12.24
N ARG A 41 -2.68 2.68 -10.96
CA ARG A 41 -2.28 3.98 -10.38
C ARG A 41 -3.29 5.13 -10.62
N LYS A 42 -4.57 4.82 -10.88
CA LYS A 42 -5.63 5.80 -11.24
C LYS A 42 -6.24 6.53 -10.04
N LYS A 43 -6.22 5.91 -8.87
CA LYS A 43 -6.81 6.43 -7.62
C LYS A 43 -5.98 5.99 -6.43
N VAL A 44 -6.05 6.72 -5.32
CA VAL A 44 -5.43 6.30 -4.05
C VAL A 44 -6.26 5.16 -3.46
N ILE A 45 -5.59 4.05 -3.15
CA ILE A 45 -6.22 2.82 -2.68
C ILE A 45 -5.69 2.52 -1.29
N VAL A 46 -6.59 2.18 -0.36
CA VAL A 46 -6.25 1.85 1.03
C VAL A 46 -6.50 0.38 1.34
N CYS A 47 -5.65 -0.25 2.14
CA CYS A 47 -5.88 -1.62 2.62
C CYS A 47 -7.19 -1.69 3.42
N GLU A 48 -8.04 -2.67 3.13
CA GLU A 48 -9.32 -2.85 3.81
C GLU A 48 -9.18 -3.29 5.27
N HIS A 49 -8.03 -3.90 5.61
CA HIS A 49 -7.80 -4.46 6.94
C HIS A 49 -7.12 -3.48 7.90
N CYS A 50 -6.13 -2.73 7.41
CA CYS A 50 -5.35 -1.81 8.25
C CYS A 50 -5.51 -0.33 7.87
N GLY A 51 -6.19 -0.02 6.77
CA GLY A 51 -6.43 1.35 6.32
C GLY A 51 -5.19 2.08 5.74
N ARG A 52 -4.02 1.43 5.70
CA ARG A 52 -2.80 2.04 5.12
C ARG A 52 -2.95 2.23 3.61
N ILE A 53 -2.28 3.24 3.07
CA ILE A 53 -2.29 3.53 1.64
C ILE A 53 -1.41 2.48 0.94
N LEU A 54 -1.97 1.81 -0.06
CA LEU A 54 -1.30 0.80 -0.87
C LEU A 54 -0.73 1.46 -2.13
N VAL A 55 0.53 1.16 -2.41
CA VAL A 55 1.26 1.62 -3.59
C VAL A 55 1.83 0.43 -4.34
N ASP A 56 1.88 0.57 -5.66
CA ASP A 56 2.47 -0.41 -6.55
C ASP A 56 3.99 -0.55 -6.31
N GLU A 57 4.48 -1.79 -6.31
CA GLU A 57 5.89 -2.09 -6.01
C GLU A 57 6.83 -1.53 -7.09
N ALA A 58 6.43 -1.62 -8.36
CA ALA A 58 7.24 -1.10 -9.47
C ALA A 58 7.47 0.41 -9.38
N LEU A 59 6.49 1.18 -8.89
CA LEU A 59 6.67 2.62 -8.66
C LEU A 59 7.76 2.91 -7.62
N THR A 60 7.86 2.03 -6.61
CA THR A 60 8.81 2.19 -5.52
C THR A 60 10.23 1.87 -6.00
N GLN A 61 10.38 0.90 -6.90
CA GLN A 61 11.65 0.56 -7.55
C GLN A 61 12.13 1.67 -8.50
N GLU A 62 11.23 2.23 -9.33
CA GLU A 62 11.53 3.35 -10.23
C GLU A 62 12.14 4.57 -9.48
N LEU A 63 11.66 4.86 -8.27
CA LEU A 63 12.15 5.98 -7.45
C LEU A 63 13.49 5.70 -6.75
N ALA A 64 13.85 4.44 -6.54
CA ALA A 64 15.12 4.08 -5.89
C ALA A 64 16.31 4.14 -6.87
N GLU A 65 16.03 4.07 -8.16
CA GLU A 65 17.02 4.05 -9.24
C GLU A 65 17.27 5.44 -9.87
N ALA A 66 16.43 6.44 -9.53
CA ALA A 66 16.52 7.82 -10.00
C ALA A 66 17.28 8.73 -9.03
#